data_AF-A0A8T7HQ45-F1
#
_entry.id   AF-A0A8T7HQ45-F1
#
_cell.length_a   1.000
_cell.length_b   1.000
_cell.length_c   1.000
_cell.angle_alpha   90.00
_cell.angle_beta   90.00
_cell.angle_gamma   90.00
#
_symmetry.space_group_name_H-M   'P 1'
#
loop_
_entity.id
_entity.type
_entity.pdbx_description
1 polymer ?
#
loop_
_entity_poly.entity_id
_entity_poly.type
_entity_poly.pdbx_seq_one_letter_code
_entity_poly.pdbx_strand_id
1 'polypeptide(L)'
;MSFFPMSRRQYRIAIVILWCMSGAALLLGGLIYYRNDAASLTLIAKLHNHWPELDRHLHALAAELPNWLVVPAMRAYAPDFLWAFALAIALILIWHRVLRWRWLALLSIAAALSFEVAQGFGWVSGIFDWFDIMVSLVAALFALLLVYFTARGQSTEQNDLV
;
A
#
# COMPACT_ATOMS: atom_id res chain seq x y z
N MET A 1 -19.98 4.05 -20.05
CA MET A 1 -18.79 3.17 -20.09
C MET A 1 -19.26 1.73 -19.95
N SER A 2 -19.19 0.94 -21.02
CA SER A 2 -19.44 -0.51 -20.99
C SER A 2 -18.26 -1.19 -20.30
N PHE A 3 -18.50 -1.88 -19.19
CA PHE A 3 -17.49 -2.68 -18.50
C PHE A 3 -17.38 -4.05 -19.17
N PHE A 4 -16.16 -4.49 -19.46
CA PHE A 4 -15.94 -5.82 -20.01
C PHE A 4 -16.15 -6.86 -18.90
N PRO A 5 -17.11 -7.79 -19.04
CA PRO A 5 -17.28 -8.89 -18.09
C PRO A 5 -16.00 -9.73 -18.05
N MET A 6 -15.54 -10.07 -16.85
CA MET A 6 -14.34 -10.86 -16.65
C MET A 6 -14.67 -12.29 -16.29
N SER A 7 -14.10 -13.23 -17.05
CA SER A 7 -14.12 -14.65 -16.72
C SER A 7 -13.54 -14.95 -15.34
N ARG A 8 -14.01 -16.03 -14.70
CA ARG A 8 -13.43 -16.53 -13.44
C ARG A 8 -11.90 -16.66 -13.49
N ARG A 9 -11.31 -17.04 -14.63
CA ARG A 9 -9.85 -17.11 -14.80
C ARG A 9 -9.22 -15.73 -14.78
N GLN A 10 -9.78 -14.77 -15.51
CA GLN A 10 -9.32 -13.38 -15.54
C GLN A 10 -9.42 -12.74 -14.15
N TYR A 11 -10.51 -12.98 -13.43
CA TYR A 11 -10.68 -12.49 -12.05
C TYR A 11 -9.59 -13.02 -11.12
N ARG A 12 -9.30 -14.33 -11.16
CA ARG A 12 -8.23 -14.93 -10.34
C ARG A 12 -6.86 -14.32 -10.66
N ILE A 13 -6.56 -14.10 -11.94
CA ILE A 13 -5.32 -13.45 -12.37
C ILE A 13 -5.27 -12.01 -11.84
N ALA A 14 -6.36 -11.26 -11.95
CA ALA A 14 -6.43 -9.89 -11.43
C ALA A 14 -6.20 -9.83 -9.92
N ILE A 15 -6.77 -10.76 -9.14
CA ILE A 15 -6.51 -10.84 -7.69
C ILE A 15 -5.04 -11.12 -7.38
N VAL A 16 -4.39 -12.03 -8.12
CA VAL A 16 -2.95 -12.29 -7.96
C VAL A 16 -2.14 -11.04 -8.29
N ILE A 17 -2.47 -10.33 -9.37
CA ILE A 17 -1.83 -9.07 -9.74
C ILE A 17 -1.95 -8.04 -8.61
N LEU A 18 -3.14 -7.89 -8.02
CA LEU A 18 -3.36 -6.96 -6.91
C LEU A 18 -2.54 -7.33 -5.66
N TRP A 19 -2.39 -8.62 -5.35
CA TRP A 19 -1.47 -9.07 -4.30
C TRP A 19 0.00 -8.74 -4.62
N CYS A 20 0.43 -8.99 -5.85
CA CYS A 20 1.78 -8.62 -6.29
C CYS A 20 2.01 -7.11 -6.21
N MET A 21 1.03 -6.29 -6.60
CA MET A 21 1.10 -4.83 -6.49
C MET A 21 1.21 -4.38 -5.03
N SER A 22 0.43 -4.99 -4.12
CA SER A 22 0.52 -4.71 -2.69
C SER A 22 1.91 -5.03 -2.13
N GLY A 23 2.47 -6.19 -2.49
CA GLY A 23 3.82 -6.58 -2.06
C GLY A 23 4.90 -5.67 -2.65
N ALA A 24 4.79 -5.34 -3.94
CA ALA A 24 5.72 -4.43 -4.61
C ALA A 24 5.67 -3.02 -4.01
N ALA A 25 4.50 -2.50 -3.67
CA ALA A 25 4.35 -1.20 -3.02
C ALA A 25 5.01 -1.19 -1.63
N LEU A 26 4.80 -2.24 -0.82
CA LEU A 26 5.44 -2.38 0.49
C LEU A 26 6.98 -2.36 0.37
N LEU A 27 7.51 -3.16 -0.56
CA LEU A 27 8.95 -3.24 -0.83
C LEU A 27 9.52 -1.92 -1.34
N LEU A 28 8.84 -1.28 -2.31
CA LEU A 28 9.30 -0.02 -2.87
C LEU A 28 9.31 1.10 -1.85
N GLY A 29 8.25 1.22 -1.03
CA GLY A 29 8.21 2.19 0.07
C GLY A 29 9.34 1.94 1.07
N GLY A 30 9.60 0.66 1.39
CA GLY A 30 10.74 0.23 2.19
C GLY A 30 12.08 0.66 1.61
N LEU A 31 12.32 0.43 0.32
CA LEU A 31 13.58 0.79 -0.36
C LEU A 31 13.77 2.32 -0.46
N ILE A 32 12.72 3.09 -0.74
CA ILE A 32 12.77 4.56 -0.73
C ILE A 32 13.16 5.04 0.66
N TYR A 33 12.58 4.47 1.70
CA TYR A 33 12.91 4.81 3.09
C TYR A 33 14.37 4.42 3.42
N TYR A 34 14.78 3.21 3.03
CA TYR A 34 16.11 2.64 3.28
C TYR A 34 17.25 3.47 2.67
N ARG A 35 17.04 3.98 1.44
CA ARG A 35 18.02 4.85 0.77
C ARG A 35 18.20 6.18 1.51
N ASN A 36 17.12 6.71 2.06
CA ASN A 36 17.05 8.09 2.50
C ASN A 36 17.38 8.28 3.98
N ASP A 37 17.12 7.27 4.81
CA ASP A 37 17.24 7.41 6.26
C ASP A 37 17.74 6.13 6.96
N ALA A 38 18.85 5.59 6.46
CA ALA A 38 19.47 4.36 6.99
C ALA A 38 19.93 4.46 8.45
N ALA A 39 20.08 5.67 8.99
CA ALA A 39 20.66 5.90 10.31
C ALA A 39 19.63 6.07 11.44
N SER A 40 18.34 6.32 11.15
CA SER A 40 17.38 6.78 12.16
C SER A 40 16.57 5.68 12.84
N LEU A 41 16.54 4.45 12.30
CA LEU A 41 15.71 3.37 12.82
C LEU A 41 16.52 2.26 13.51
N THR A 42 16.14 1.99 14.75
CA THR A 42 16.53 0.80 15.53
C THR A 42 16.31 -0.49 14.74
N LEU A 43 15.35 -0.53 13.81
CA LEU A 43 15.10 -1.66 12.93
C LEU A 43 16.23 -1.87 11.92
N ILE A 44 16.71 -0.81 11.25
CA ILE A 44 17.82 -0.90 10.28
C ILE A 44 19.11 -1.25 11.01
N ALA A 45 19.35 -0.63 12.17
CA ALA A 45 20.48 -1.00 13.03
C ALA A 45 20.41 -2.47 13.49
N LYS A 46 19.24 -2.97 13.87
CA LYS A 46 19.04 -4.40 14.19
C LYS A 46 19.25 -5.29 12.98
N LEU A 47 18.80 -4.87 11.80
CA LEU A 47 18.97 -5.61 10.55
C LEU A 47 20.45 -5.74 10.18
N HIS A 48 21.19 -4.64 10.24
CA HIS A 48 22.64 -4.63 10.06
C HIS A 48 23.34 -5.59 11.02
N ASN A 49 22.95 -5.58 12.29
CA ASN A 49 23.57 -6.42 13.32
C ASN A 49 23.24 -7.92 13.19
N HIS A 50 22.03 -8.29 12.75
CA HIS A 50 21.59 -9.69 12.70
C HIS A 50 21.75 -10.33 11.32
N TRP A 51 21.61 -9.55 10.24
CA TRP A 51 21.67 -10.02 8.85
C TRP A 51 22.43 -9.03 7.94
N PRO A 52 23.75 -8.90 8.13
CA PRO A 52 24.58 -7.90 7.41
C PRO A 52 24.61 -8.13 5.88
N GLU A 53 24.48 -9.38 5.43
CA GLU A 53 24.40 -9.69 4.00
C GLU A 53 23.09 -9.15 3.40
N LEU A 54 21.96 -9.31 4.10
CA LEU A 54 20.67 -8.81 3.63
C LEU A 54 20.65 -7.28 3.61
N ASP A 55 21.18 -6.65 4.66
CA ASP A 55 21.40 -5.20 4.75
C ASP A 55 22.17 -4.67 3.53
N ARG A 56 23.29 -5.31 3.18
CA ARG A 56 24.10 -4.92 2.01
C ARG A 56 23.33 -5.02 0.69
N HIS A 57 22.57 -6.09 0.49
CA HIS A 57 21.77 -6.25 -0.73
C HIS A 57 20.64 -5.21 -0.81
N LEU A 58 19.97 -4.91 0.31
CA LEU A 58 18.94 -3.88 0.35
C LEU A 58 19.52 -2.49 0.08
N HIS A 59 20.72 -2.18 0.61
CA HIS A 59 21.42 -0.95 0.30
C HIS A 59 21.77 -0.83 -1.20
N ALA A 60 22.29 -1.91 -1.80
CA ALA A 60 22.57 -1.93 -3.23
C ALA A 60 21.31 -1.71 -4.07
N LEU A 61 20.22 -2.42 -3.76
CA LEU A 61 18.94 -2.26 -4.45
C LEU A 61 18.36 -0.85 -4.27
N ALA A 62 18.46 -0.28 -3.07
CA ALA A 62 17.97 1.05 -2.78
C ALA A 62 18.77 2.11 -3.57
N ALA A 63 20.08 1.92 -3.73
CA ALA A 63 20.94 2.82 -4.50
C ALA A 63 20.60 2.89 -6.00
N GLU A 64 20.08 1.80 -6.57
CA GLU A 64 19.61 1.73 -7.96
C GLU A 64 18.29 2.49 -8.21
N LEU A 65 17.62 2.99 -7.16
CA LEU A 65 16.37 3.73 -7.35
C LEU A 65 16.61 5.00 -8.20
N PRO A 66 15.67 5.36 -9.09
CA PRO A 66 15.72 6.62 -9.81
C PRO A 66 15.83 7.84 -8.89
N ASN A 67 16.66 8.82 -9.27
CA ASN A 67 16.89 10.03 -8.45
C ASN A 67 15.63 10.87 -8.21
N TRP A 68 14.65 10.81 -9.11
CA TRP A 68 13.38 11.52 -8.93
C TRP A 68 12.52 10.94 -7.79
N LEU A 69 12.72 9.68 -7.38
CA LEU A 69 12.03 9.07 -6.23
C LEU A 69 12.58 9.53 -4.88
N VAL A 70 13.75 10.18 -4.86
CA VAL A 70 14.40 10.64 -3.63
C VAL A 70 14.50 12.17 -3.53
N VAL A 71 13.80 12.89 -4.40
CA VAL A 71 13.59 14.34 -4.21
C VAL A 71 12.79 14.57 -2.92
N PRO A 72 12.94 15.71 -2.23
CA PRO A 72 12.39 15.91 -0.87
C PRO A 72 10.90 15.55 -0.73
N ALA A 73 10.06 15.94 -1.69
CA ALA A 73 8.63 15.64 -1.66
C ALA A 73 8.35 14.13 -1.81
N MET A 74 9.02 13.43 -2.74
CA MET A 74 8.83 11.99 -2.92
C MET A 74 9.39 11.21 -1.75
N ARG A 75 10.55 11.62 -1.22
CA ARG A 75 11.15 11.03 -0.01
C ARG A 75 10.21 11.12 1.19
N ALA A 76 9.55 12.25 1.39
CA ALA A 76 8.66 12.46 2.52
C ALA A 76 7.38 11.63 2.39
N TYR A 77 6.74 11.65 1.22
CA TYR A 77 5.34 11.21 1.13
C TYR A 77 5.12 9.91 0.35
N ALA A 78 6.06 9.49 -0.51
CA ALA A 78 5.89 8.27 -1.30
C ALA A 78 5.89 6.99 -0.45
N PRO A 79 6.75 6.82 0.58
CA PRO A 79 6.70 5.64 1.44
C PRO A 79 5.32 5.48 2.10
N ASP A 80 4.78 6.55 2.69
CA ASP A 80 3.50 6.52 3.39
C ASP A 80 2.34 6.24 2.43
N PHE A 81 2.36 6.85 1.23
CA PHE A 81 1.42 6.50 0.18
C PHE A 81 1.46 5.01 -0.15
N LEU A 82 2.66 4.47 -0.42
CA LEU A 82 2.85 3.09 -0.84
C LEU A 82 2.46 2.09 0.25
N TRP A 83 2.76 2.40 1.51
CA TRP A 83 2.40 1.57 2.66
C TRP A 83 0.90 1.62 2.95
N ALA A 84 0.29 2.81 2.96
CA ALA A 84 -1.16 2.95 3.12
C ALA A 84 -1.91 2.24 1.98
N PHE A 85 -1.42 2.37 0.74
CA PHE A 85 -1.96 1.68 -0.43
C PHE A 85 -1.87 0.16 -0.29
N ALA A 86 -0.69 -0.36 0.08
CA ALA A 86 -0.47 -1.79 0.28
C ALA A 86 -1.40 -2.35 1.36
N LEU A 87 -1.49 -1.65 2.51
CA LEU A 87 -2.36 -2.04 3.61
C LEU A 87 -3.83 -2.03 3.19
N ALA A 88 -4.28 -0.98 2.51
CA ALA A 88 -5.64 -0.86 2.02
C ALA A 88 -5.99 -1.99 1.04
N ILE A 89 -5.14 -2.28 0.05
CA ILE A 89 -5.35 -3.41 -0.87
C ILE A 89 -5.43 -4.72 -0.10
N ALA A 90 -4.46 -5.01 0.78
CA ALA A 90 -4.43 -6.26 1.53
C ALA A 90 -5.71 -6.47 2.34
N LEU A 91 -6.16 -5.44 3.09
CA LEU A 91 -7.39 -5.50 3.86
C LEU A 91 -8.61 -5.75 2.98
N ILE A 92 -8.72 -5.05 1.85
CA ILE A 92 -9.86 -5.26 0.94
C ILE A 92 -9.81 -6.67 0.37
N LEU A 93 -8.65 -7.15 -0.09
CA LEU A 93 -8.53 -8.49 -0.67
C LEU A 93 -8.84 -9.60 0.33
N ILE A 94 -8.50 -9.44 1.60
CA ILE A 94 -8.85 -10.41 2.66
C ILE A 94 -10.37 -10.42 2.88
N TRP A 95 -11.01 -9.24 2.96
CA TRP A 95 -12.38 -9.12 3.44
C TRP A 95 -13.44 -8.93 2.35
N HIS A 96 -13.08 -8.78 1.07
CA HIS A 96 -14.01 -8.43 -0.03
C HIS A 96 -15.16 -9.41 -0.23
N ARG A 97 -15.00 -10.67 0.22
CA ARG A 97 -16.03 -11.71 0.10
C ARG A 97 -17.01 -11.73 1.27
N VAL A 98 -16.69 -11.05 2.37
CA VAL A 98 -17.43 -11.13 3.64
C VAL A 98 -18.10 -9.80 3.95
N LEU A 99 -17.38 -8.69 3.76
CA LEU A 99 -17.87 -7.36 4.09
C LEU A 99 -18.49 -6.67 2.87
N ARG A 100 -19.54 -5.87 3.13
CA ARG A 100 -20.11 -4.98 2.10
C ARG A 100 -19.11 -3.87 1.78
N TRP A 101 -19.12 -3.37 0.54
CA TRP A 101 -18.20 -2.33 0.06
C TRP A 101 -18.08 -1.09 0.95
N ARG A 102 -19.19 -0.60 1.52
CA ARG A 102 -19.15 0.54 2.46
C ARG A 102 -18.30 0.27 3.70
N TRP A 103 -18.34 -0.97 4.22
CA TRP A 103 -17.58 -1.36 5.41
C TRP A 103 -16.12 -1.60 5.07
N LEU A 104 -15.83 -2.13 3.88
CA LEU A 104 -14.46 -2.23 3.37
C LEU A 104 -13.83 -0.85 3.21
N ALA A 105 -14.56 0.09 2.60
CA ALA A 105 -14.11 1.47 2.45
C ALA A 105 -13.77 2.10 3.81
N LEU A 106 -14.69 1.99 4.78
CA LEU A 106 -14.47 2.49 6.14
C LEU A 106 -13.25 1.83 6.81
N LEU A 107 -13.12 0.50 6.70
CA LEU A 107 -12.00 -0.24 7.29
C LEU A 107 -10.66 0.19 6.69
N SER A 108 -10.57 0.29 5.36
CA SER A 108 -9.34 0.68 4.66
C SER A 108 -8.94 2.13 4.97
N ILE A 109 -9.91 3.05 5.01
CA ILE A 109 -9.65 4.45 5.37
C ILE A 109 -9.22 4.54 6.83
N ALA A 110 -9.93 3.88 7.75
CA ALA A 110 -9.58 3.89 9.16
C ALA A 110 -8.18 3.31 9.40
N ALA A 111 -7.83 2.22 8.72
CA ALA A 111 -6.51 1.62 8.82
C ALA A 111 -5.41 2.55 8.27
N ALA A 112 -5.62 3.15 7.10
CA ALA A 112 -4.66 4.07 6.49
C ALA A 112 -4.39 5.31 7.34
N LEU A 113 -5.41 5.83 8.02
CA LEU A 113 -5.28 7.03 8.87
C LEU A 113 -4.86 6.72 10.31
N SER A 114 -4.87 5.45 10.73
CA SER A 114 -4.69 5.08 12.14
C SER A 114 -3.34 5.54 12.71
N PHE A 115 -2.27 5.49 11.91
CA PHE A 115 -0.93 5.87 12.36
C PHE A 115 -0.83 7.38 12.61
N GLU A 116 -1.26 8.20 11.65
CA GLU A 116 -1.27 9.66 11.79
C GLU A 116 -2.20 10.14 12.91
N VAL A 117 -3.38 9.54 13.03
CA VAL A 117 -4.29 9.87 14.14
C VAL A 117 -3.64 9.54 15.49
N ALA A 118 -2.96 8.39 15.60
CA ALA A 118 -2.25 8.02 16.82
C ALA A 118 -1.09 8.97 17.15
N GLN A 119 -0.37 9.50 16.14
CA GLN A 119 0.64 10.53 16.34
C GLN A 119 0.02 11.85 16.82
N GLY A 120 -1.12 12.27 16.25
CA GLY A 120 -1.84 13.48 16.65
C GLY A 120 -2.33 13.45 18.10
N PHE A 121 -2.62 12.25 18.64
CA PHE A 121 -2.92 12.05 20.07
C PHE A 121 -1.69 11.85 20.95
N GLY A 122 -0.48 11.80 20.38
CA GLY A 122 0.76 11.52 21.10
C GLY A 122 0.91 10.09 21.58
N TRP A 123 0.14 9.13 21.03
CA TRP A 123 0.23 7.71 21.39
C TRP A 123 1.42 7.02 20.73
N VAL A 124 1.84 7.52 19.57
CA VAL A 124 2.98 7.03 18.81
C VAL A 124 3.94 8.19 18.57
N SER A 125 5.24 7.92 18.64
CA SER A 125 6.27 8.89 18.28
C SER A 125 6.22 9.21 16.79
N GLY A 126 6.09 10.49 16.44
CA GLY A 126 6.06 10.98 15.06
C GLY A 126 5.69 12.45 15.02
N ILE A 127 5.60 13.01 13.82
CA ILE A 127 5.15 14.38 13.59
C ILE A 127 3.83 14.28 12.85
N PHE A 128 2.75 14.68 13.51
CA PHE A 128 1.45 14.78 12.87
C PHE A 128 1.49 15.79 11.71
N ASP A 129 1.25 15.33 10.49
CA ASP A 129 1.12 16.17 9.29
C ASP A 129 -0.24 15.95 8.62
N TRP A 130 -0.96 17.05 8.37
CA TRP A 130 -2.21 17.02 7.61
C TRP A 130 -2.00 16.53 6.17
N PHE A 131 -0.82 16.73 5.61
CA PHE A 131 -0.48 16.23 4.29
C PHE A 131 -0.40 14.70 4.28
N ASP A 132 0.13 14.07 5.34
CA ASP A 132 0.23 12.61 5.46
C ASP A 132 -1.16 11.96 5.57
N ILE A 133 -2.10 12.62 6.24
CA ILE A 133 -3.53 12.24 6.22
C ILE A 133 -4.06 12.26 4.77
N MET A 134 -3.83 13.35 4.04
CA MET A 134 -4.33 13.49 2.68
C MET A 134 -3.74 12.41 1.76
N VAL A 135 -2.43 12.19 1.83
CA VAL A 135 -1.71 11.17 1.06
C VAL A 135 -2.25 9.77 1.36
N SER A 136 -2.40 9.44 2.64
CA SER A 136 -2.94 8.15 3.09
C SER A 136 -4.39 7.94 2.63
N LEU A 137 -5.20 8.99 2.63
CA LEU A 137 -6.57 8.94 2.14
C LEU A 137 -6.62 8.68 0.62
N VAL A 138 -5.79 9.38 -0.16
CA VAL A 138 -5.69 9.16 -1.62
C VAL A 138 -5.24 7.73 -1.90
N ALA A 139 -4.27 7.21 -1.16
CA ALA A 139 -3.80 5.83 -1.27
C ALA A 139 -4.93 4.81 -1.01
N ALA A 140 -5.70 4.99 0.07
CA ALA A 140 -6.82 4.12 0.41
C ALA A 140 -7.95 4.17 -0.62
N LEU A 141 -8.29 5.36 -1.13
CA LEU A 141 -9.29 5.53 -2.18
C LEU A 141 -8.85 4.89 -3.50
N PHE A 142 -7.58 5.06 -3.87
CA PHE A 142 -7.02 4.45 -5.07
C PHE A 142 -7.07 2.91 -4.99
N ALA A 143 -6.67 2.33 -3.85
CA ALA A 143 -6.81 0.91 -3.58
C ALA A 143 -8.27 0.44 -3.69
N LEU A 144 -9.20 1.16 -3.06
CA LEU A 144 -10.63 0.84 -3.09
C LEU A 144 -11.18 0.83 -4.52
N LEU A 145 -10.84 1.82 -5.33
CA LEU A 145 -11.27 1.92 -6.72
C LEU A 145 -10.76 0.73 -7.55
N LEU A 146 -9.47 0.38 -7.43
CA LEU A 146 -8.88 -0.73 -8.17
C LEU A 146 -9.57 -2.06 -7.88
N VAL A 147 -9.79 -2.38 -6.59
CA VAL A 147 -10.44 -3.64 -6.21
C VAL A 147 -11.93 -3.61 -6.56
N TYR A 148 -12.60 -2.46 -6.40
CA TYR A 148 -14.02 -2.30 -6.76
C TYR A 148 -14.26 -2.60 -8.25
N PHE A 149 -13.44 -2.03 -9.14
CA PHE A 149 -13.58 -2.28 -10.57
C PHE A 149 -13.29 -3.74 -10.93
N THR A 150 -12.33 -4.36 -10.24
CA THR A 150 -11.98 -5.77 -10.44
C THR A 150 -13.14 -6.68 -10.05
N ALA A 151 -13.75 -6.44 -8.89
CA ALA A 151 -14.88 -7.23 -8.40
C ALA A 151 -16.18 -7.00 -9.19
N ARG A 152 -16.43 -5.75 -9.62
CA ARG A 152 -17.63 -5.43 -10.41
C ARG A 152 -17.60 -6.11 -11.78
N GLY A 153 -16.43 -6.19 -12.43
CA GLY A 153 -16.26 -6.91 -13.70
C GLY A 153 -16.63 -8.40 -13.63
N GLN A 154 -16.42 -9.04 -12.48
CA GLN A 154 -16.85 -10.43 -12.25
C GLN A 154 -18.37 -10.55 -12.09
N SER A 155 -19.00 -9.62 -11.36
CA SER A 155 -20.45 -9.67 -11.13
C SER A 155 -21.29 -9.50 -12.40
N THR A 156 -20.80 -8.74 -13.39
CA THR A 156 -21.47 -8.60 -14.68
C THR A 156 -21.49 -9.93 -15.45
N GLU A 157 -20.37 -10.66 -15.50
CA GLU A 157 -20.30 -11.98 -16.16
C GLU A 157 -21.31 -12.96 -15.57
N GLN A 158 -21.47 -12.96 -14.25
CA GLN A 158 -22.35 -13.91 -13.58
C GLN A 158 -23.84 -13.64 -13.82
N ASN A 159 -24.22 -12.39 -14.11
CA ASN A 159 -25.60 -12.03 -14.44
C ASN A 159 -25.95 -12.32 -15.92
N ASP A 160 -24.97 -12.29 -16.83
CA ASP A 160 -25.18 -12.57 -18.27
C ASP A 160 -25.36 -14.08 -18.55
N LEU A 161 -25.08 -14.94 -17.57
CA LEU A 161 -25.18 -16.41 -17.66
C LEU A 161 -26.47 -16.99 -17.04
N VAL A 162 -27.36 -16.15 -16.51
CA VAL A 162 -28.67 -16.52 -15.91
C VAL A 162 -29.80 -16.09 -16.83
#